data_AF-A0A7C5IMD8-F1
#
_entry.id   AF-A0A7C5IMD8-F1
#
_cell.length_a   1.000
_cell.length_b   1.000
_cell.length_c   1.000
_cell.angle_alpha   90.00
_cell.angle_beta   90.00
_cell.angle_gamma   90.00
#
_symmetry.space_group_name_H-M   'P 1'
#
loop_
_entity.id
_entity.type
_entity.pdbx_description
1 polymer ?
#
loop_
_entity_poly.entity_id
_entity_poly.type
_entity_poly.pdbx_seq_one_letter_code
_entity_poly.pdbx_strand_id
1 'polypeptide(L)'
;MSFDEFLRILEQILNEFIILNEYFDSITYSRTKDYDEVFFKWLKDMNKRYKNILMDMHWATSIPIISRNQLLFDTRYKSDFFCEVKYVFTEDYVKNFRKKCINYIDISKMVGHEFENFNKNLLASNEISIQEYEKEFSKWKSEECAKFENLTLDIHWLRLTEKVINNWLFFRIIFLDEFLLEIKSKPFVDKTKQDYVSMDEYLDFV
;
A
#
# COMPACT_ATOMS: atom_id res chain seq x y z
N MET A 1 0.52 3.50 14.87
CA MET A 1 -0.45 3.65 13.78
C MET A 1 -0.74 2.27 13.27
N SER A 2 -1.96 1.81 13.45
CA SER A 2 -2.44 0.55 12.93
C SER A 2 -2.59 0.58 11.41
N PHE A 3 -2.71 -0.59 10.79
CA PHE A 3 -2.99 -0.70 9.36
C PHE A 3 -4.32 -0.04 9.00
N ASP A 4 -5.36 -0.22 9.81
CA ASP A 4 -6.67 0.42 9.59
C ASP A 4 -6.62 1.94 9.71
N GLU A 5 -5.85 2.46 10.68
CA GLU A 5 -5.65 3.90 10.82
C GLU A 5 -4.90 4.46 9.61
N PHE A 6 -3.86 3.77 9.14
CA PHE A 6 -3.12 4.13 7.94
C PHE A 6 -4.04 4.16 6.72
N LEU A 7 -4.86 3.13 6.50
CA LEU A 7 -5.78 3.08 5.36
C LEU A 7 -6.85 4.17 5.42
N ARG A 8 -7.35 4.54 6.61
CA ARG A 8 -8.27 5.66 6.78
C ARG A 8 -7.62 7.00 6.42
N ILE A 9 -6.36 7.21 6.83
CA ILE A 9 -5.61 8.43 6.47
C ILE A 9 -5.32 8.44 4.97
N LEU A 10 -4.91 7.30 4.40
CA LEU A 10 -4.67 7.13 2.97
C LEU A 10 -5.93 7.45 2.17
N GLU A 11 -7.10 6.98 2.60
CA GLU A 11 -8.38 7.29 1.97
C GLU A 11 -8.65 8.80 1.89
N GLN A 12 -8.35 9.55 2.96
CA GLN A 12 -8.49 11.01 2.97
C GLN A 12 -7.50 11.69 2.01
N ILE A 13 -6.24 11.27 2.04
CA ILE A 13 -5.19 11.78 1.15
C ILE A 13 -5.56 11.52 -0.31
N LEU A 14 -5.97 10.29 -0.64
CA LEU A 14 -6.36 9.90 -1.99
C LEU A 14 -7.57 10.68 -2.48
N ASN A 15 -8.57 10.91 -1.63
CA ASN A 15 -9.71 11.74 -2.02
C ASN A 15 -9.29 13.15 -2.43
N GLU A 16 -8.37 13.80 -1.68
CA GLU A 16 -7.87 15.12 -2.07
C GLU A 16 -6.96 15.07 -3.30
N PHE A 17 -6.11 14.05 -3.43
CA PHE A 17 -5.29 13.80 -4.63
C PHE A 17 -6.15 13.62 -5.88
N ILE A 18 -7.26 12.89 -5.77
CA ILE A 18 -8.21 12.68 -6.86
C ILE A 18 -8.85 14.00 -7.28
N ILE A 19 -9.29 14.83 -6.32
CA ILE A 19 -9.88 16.15 -6.61
C ILE A 19 -8.86 17.06 -7.31
N LEU A 20 -7.60 17.04 -6.86
CA LEU A 20 -6.50 17.75 -7.51
C LEU A 20 -6.36 17.32 -8.98
N ASN A 21 -6.35 16.01 -9.25
CA ASN A 21 -6.17 15.50 -10.62
C ASN A 21 -7.38 15.74 -11.52
N GLU A 22 -8.60 15.59 -11.00
CA GLU A 22 -9.86 15.94 -11.69
C GLU A 22 -9.83 17.37 -12.24
N TYR A 23 -9.26 18.31 -11.47
CA TYR A 23 -9.07 19.68 -11.94
C TYR A 23 -8.13 19.73 -13.16
N PHE A 24 -6.99 19.04 -13.12
CA PHE A 24 -6.02 19.07 -14.22
C PHE A 24 -6.48 18.33 -15.47
N ASP A 25 -7.29 17.27 -15.34
CA ASP A 25 -7.92 16.60 -16.48
C ASP A 25 -8.95 17.50 -17.19
N SER A 26 -9.59 18.42 -16.45
CA SER A 26 -10.53 19.37 -17.05
C SER A 26 -9.87 20.49 -17.88
N ILE A 27 -8.53 20.63 -17.82
CA ILE A 27 -7.79 21.72 -18.46
C ILE A 27 -7.06 21.21 -19.70
N THR A 28 -7.42 21.75 -20.86
CA THR A 28 -7.03 21.22 -22.18
C THR A 28 -5.51 21.29 -22.48
N TYR A 29 -4.70 22.06 -21.76
CA TYR A 29 -3.27 22.28 -22.07
C TYR A 29 -2.34 22.47 -20.86
N SER A 30 -2.58 21.77 -19.75
CA SER A 30 -1.70 21.84 -18.57
C SER A 30 -0.35 21.16 -18.81
N ARG A 31 0.74 21.78 -18.35
CA ARG A 31 2.08 21.19 -18.39
C ARG A 31 2.44 20.56 -17.06
N THR A 32 3.32 19.57 -17.07
CA THR A 32 3.80 18.89 -15.85
C THR A 32 4.34 19.89 -14.82
N LYS A 33 5.07 20.92 -15.25
CA LYS A 33 5.56 21.99 -14.36
C LYS A 33 4.44 22.73 -13.63
N ASP A 34 3.34 23.01 -14.32
CA ASP A 34 2.21 23.73 -13.74
C ASP A 34 1.53 22.87 -12.66
N TYR A 35 1.48 21.55 -12.88
CA TYR A 35 1.02 20.57 -11.89
C TYR A 35 1.97 20.44 -10.70
N ASP A 36 3.27 20.29 -10.95
CA ASP A 36 4.29 20.15 -9.92
C ASP A 36 4.19 21.30 -8.90
N GLU A 37 4.04 22.55 -9.36
CA GLU A 37 3.88 23.71 -8.49
C GLU A 37 2.65 23.64 -7.56
N VAL A 38 1.51 23.17 -8.08
CA VAL A 38 0.27 23.04 -7.29
C VAL A 38 0.37 21.84 -6.34
N PHE A 39 0.88 20.71 -6.84
CA PHE A 39 1.12 19.51 -6.06
C PHE A 39 2.05 19.80 -4.87
N PHE A 40 3.17 20.50 -5.08
CA PHE A 40 4.09 20.84 -3.99
C PHE A 40 3.48 21.74 -2.91
N LYS A 41 2.53 22.62 -3.27
CA LYS A 41 1.79 23.41 -2.29
C LYS A 41 0.85 22.52 -1.48
N TRP A 42 0.06 21.69 -2.17
CA TRP A 42 -0.83 20.72 -1.53
C TRP A 42 -0.06 19.75 -0.62
N LEU A 43 1.07 19.23 -1.08
CA LEU A 43 1.96 18.34 -0.34
C LEU A 43 2.48 19.00 0.96
N LYS A 44 2.85 20.28 0.91
CA LYS A 44 3.27 21.02 2.12
C LYS A 44 2.15 21.11 3.15
N ASP A 45 0.91 21.29 2.71
CA ASP A 45 -0.24 21.34 3.62
C ASP A 45 -0.62 19.95 4.15
N MET A 46 -0.45 18.91 3.33
CA MET A 46 -0.58 17.53 3.77
C MET A 46 0.45 17.12 4.81
N ASN A 47 1.73 17.46 4.60
CA ASN A 47 2.80 17.16 5.55
C ASN A 47 2.62 17.88 6.91
N LYS A 48 1.93 19.03 6.94
CA LYS A 48 1.55 19.69 8.19
C LYS A 48 0.46 18.91 8.95
N ARG A 49 -0.51 18.34 8.22
CA ARG A 49 -1.64 17.58 8.77
C ARG A 49 -1.23 16.18 9.23
N TYR A 50 -0.43 15.48 8.43
CA TYR A 50 -0.07 14.08 8.65
C TYR A 50 1.44 13.94 8.86
N LYS A 51 1.95 14.43 10.00
CA LYS A 51 3.40 14.54 10.27
C LYS A 51 4.21 13.24 10.17
N ASN A 52 3.57 12.10 10.34
CA ASN A 52 4.23 10.79 10.30
C ASN A 52 4.06 10.07 8.96
N ILE A 53 3.35 10.67 8.01
CA ILE A 53 3.16 10.16 6.67
C ILE A 53 4.08 10.94 5.74
N LEU A 54 4.94 10.21 5.04
CA LEU A 54 5.73 10.74 3.95
C LEU A 54 4.94 10.56 2.66
N MET A 55 4.87 11.62 1.88
CA MET A 55 4.23 11.62 0.58
C MET A 55 5.20 12.15 -0.46
N ASP A 56 5.21 11.55 -1.64
CA ASP A 56 5.98 12.01 -2.78
C ASP A 56 5.24 11.67 -4.08
N MET A 57 5.75 12.15 -5.20
CA MET A 57 5.28 11.73 -6.52
C MET A 57 6.42 11.65 -7.51
N HIS A 58 6.20 10.90 -8.58
CA HIS A 58 7.08 10.93 -9.72
C HIS A 58 6.33 10.65 -11.03
N TRP A 59 6.77 11.30 -12.10
CA TRP A 59 6.20 11.10 -13.43
C TRP A 59 6.81 9.84 -14.06
N ALA A 60 5.96 8.94 -14.58
CA ALA A 60 6.43 7.72 -15.24
C ALA A 60 7.18 8.01 -16.55
N THR A 61 6.90 9.15 -17.18
CA THR A 61 7.58 9.60 -18.40
C THR A 61 7.98 11.08 -18.31
N SER A 62 8.94 11.50 -19.12
CA SER A 62 9.42 12.88 -19.18
C SER A 62 8.66 13.75 -20.20
N ILE A 63 7.34 13.54 -20.34
CA ILE A 63 6.53 14.26 -21.34
C ILE A 63 6.07 15.62 -20.77
N PRO A 64 6.14 16.74 -21.53
CA PRO A 64 5.76 18.07 -21.03
C PRO A 64 4.27 18.26 -20.75
N ILE A 65 3.39 17.51 -21.44
CA ILE A 65 1.93 17.64 -21.36
C ILE A 65 1.39 16.56 -20.43
N ILE A 66 0.56 16.97 -19.46
CA ILE A 66 -0.01 16.08 -18.43
C ILE A 66 -0.86 14.97 -19.03
N SER A 67 -1.76 15.29 -19.96
CA SER A 67 -2.70 14.33 -20.60
C SER A 67 -2.04 13.23 -21.43
N ARG A 68 -0.71 13.25 -21.54
CA ARG A 68 0.09 12.23 -22.23
C ARG A 68 1.01 11.49 -21.27
N ASN A 69 0.85 11.72 -19.98
CA ASN A 69 1.75 11.23 -18.95
C ASN A 69 1.00 10.42 -17.89
N GLN A 70 1.76 9.73 -17.06
CA GLN A 70 1.27 8.96 -15.92
C GLN A 70 2.01 9.45 -14.67
N LEU A 71 1.28 9.53 -13.57
CA LEU A 71 1.80 9.98 -12.29
C LEU A 71 1.75 8.83 -11.29
N LEU A 72 2.86 8.61 -10.59
CA LEU A 72 2.93 7.68 -9.48
C LEU A 72 2.96 8.52 -8.20
N PHE A 73 2.00 8.27 -7.32
CA PHE A 73 1.86 8.95 -6.04
C PHE A 73 2.16 7.98 -4.91
N ASP A 74 3.16 8.33 -4.12
CA ASP A 74 3.71 7.49 -3.08
C ASP A 74 3.26 8.00 -1.71
N THR A 75 2.76 7.09 -0.88
CA THR A 75 2.43 7.36 0.53
C THR A 75 3.09 6.31 1.41
N ARG A 76 3.86 6.75 2.40
CA ARG A 76 4.63 5.87 3.28
C ARG A 76 4.46 6.24 4.74
N TYR A 77 4.26 5.24 5.59
CA TYR A 77 4.37 5.37 7.04
C TYR A 77 5.57 4.58 7.56
N LYS A 78 6.61 5.30 8.01
CA LYS A 78 7.88 4.72 8.48
C LYS A 78 8.40 3.65 7.50
N SER A 79 8.76 2.47 8.02
CA SER A 79 9.09 1.30 7.21
C SER A 79 7.90 0.35 7.03
N ASP A 80 6.74 0.68 7.60
CA ASP A 80 5.74 -0.33 7.94
C ASP A 80 4.70 -0.47 6.85
N PHE A 81 4.31 0.65 6.23
CA PHE A 81 3.36 0.67 5.13
C PHE A 81 3.86 1.55 4.00
N PHE A 82 3.70 1.06 2.77
CA PHE A 82 3.95 1.81 1.56
C PHE A 82 2.79 1.59 0.59
N CYS A 83 2.30 2.66 0.00
CA CYS A 83 1.30 2.63 -1.05
C CYS A 83 1.78 3.46 -2.22
N GLU A 84 1.73 2.89 -3.42
CA GLU A 84 1.95 3.59 -4.68
C GLU A 84 0.65 3.54 -5.48
N VAL A 85 0.21 4.70 -5.92
CA VAL A 85 -0.99 4.86 -6.73
C VAL A 85 -0.61 5.46 -8.07
N LYS A 86 -0.90 4.71 -9.12
CA LYS A 86 -0.75 5.16 -10.50
C LYS A 86 -2.00 5.87 -10.95
N TYR A 87 -1.79 7.08 -11.46
CA TYR A 87 -2.81 7.90 -12.10
C TYR A 87 -2.50 8.09 -13.58
N VAL A 88 -3.50 7.89 -14.43
CA VAL A 88 -3.37 8.05 -15.89
C VAL A 88 -4.30 9.16 -16.36
N PHE A 89 -3.73 10.25 -16.87
CA PHE A 89 -4.49 11.41 -17.32
C PHE A 89 -5.16 11.13 -18.67
N THR A 90 -6.45 10.79 -18.68
CA THR A 90 -7.30 10.61 -19.88
C THR A 90 -8.77 10.89 -19.56
N GLU A 91 -9.56 11.31 -20.54
CA GLU A 91 -10.99 11.71 -20.36
C GLU A 91 -11.88 10.63 -19.69
N ASP A 92 -11.56 9.34 -19.85
CA ASP A 92 -12.37 8.24 -19.32
C ASP A 92 -11.80 7.56 -18.07
N TYR A 93 -10.52 7.78 -17.73
CA TYR A 93 -9.89 7.16 -16.56
C TYR A 93 -10.51 7.64 -15.25
N VAL A 94 -10.80 8.94 -15.18
CA VAL A 94 -11.27 9.64 -13.98
C VAL A 94 -12.65 9.15 -13.52
N LYS A 95 -13.57 8.88 -14.46
CA LYS A 95 -14.99 8.60 -14.17
C LYS A 95 -15.20 7.43 -13.21
N ASN A 96 -14.25 6.48 -13.17
CA ASN A 96 -14.31 5.34 -12.27
C ASN A 96 -13.16 5.28 -11.27
N PHE A 97 -12.13 6.13 -11.39
CA PHE A 97 -10.93 6.05 -10.57
C PHE A 97 -11.24 6.20 -9.07
N ARG A 98 -12.06 7.18 -8.67
CA ARG A 98 -12.46 7.35 -7.26
C ARG A 98 -13.15 6.11 -6.70
N LYS A 99 -14.11 5.55 -7.44
CA LYS A 99 -14.84 4.35 -7.03
C LYS A 99 -13.90 3.14 -6.95
N LYS A 100 -12.95 3.02 -7.88
CA LYS A 100 -11.91 1.99 -7.85
C LYS A 100 -11.04 2.11 -6.61
N CYS A 101 -10.50 3.29 -6.30
CA CYS A 101 -9.63 3.49 -5.13
C CYS A 101 -10.32 3.14 -3.80
N ILE A 102 -11.57 3.56 -3.61
CA ILE A 102 -12.34 3.20 -2.41
C ILE A 102 -12.49 1.67 -2.32
N ASN A 103 -12.86 1.01 -3.43
CA ASN A 103 -12.96 -0.44 -3.47
C ASN A 103 -11.61 -1.13 -3.20
N TYR A 104 -10.50 -0.61 -3.72
CA TYR A 104 -9.15 -1.14 -3.46
C TYR A 104 -8.76 -1.01 -2.00
N ILE A 105 -9.10 0.09 -1.32
CA ILE A 105 -8.87 0.24 0.12
C ILE A 105 -9.66 -0.81 0.91
N ASP A 106 -10.94 -1.01 0.59
CA ASP A 106 -11.77 -1.98 1.31
C ASP A 106 -11.30 -3.43 1.07
N ILE A 107 -10.95 -3.78 -0.17
CA ILE A 107 -10.35 -5.08 -0.47
C ILE A 107 -9.01 -5.22 0.26
N SER A 108 -8.19 -4.17 0.33
CA SER A 108 -6.92 -4.20 1.06
C SER A 108 -7.09 -4.47 2.55
N LYS A 109 -8.11 -3.89 3.20
CA LYS A 109 -8.46 -4.21 4.60
C LYS A 109 -8.79 -5.69 4.74
N MET A 110 -9.69 -6.19 3.89
CA MET A 110 -10.13 -7.60 3.93
C MET A 110 -8.96 -8.57 3.73
N VAL A 111 -8.17 -8.37 2.67
CA VAL A 111 -7.03 -9.22 2.34
C VAL A 111 -5.93 -9.13 3.41
N GLY A 112 -5.69 -7.94 3.97
CA GLY A 112 -4.77 -7.76 5.09
C GLY A 112 -5.16 -8.61 6.30
N HIS A 113 -6.44 -8.60 6.69
CA HIS A 113 -6.94 -9.43 7.78
C HIS A 113 -6.87 -10.94 7.48
N GLU A 114 -7.21 -11.35 6.25
CA GLU A 114 -7.09 -12.75 5.84
C GLU A 114 -5.64 -13.22 5.85
N PHE A 115 -4.69 -12.36 5.45
CA PHE A 115 -3.26 -12.65 5.55
C PHE A 115 -2.79 -12.79 7.00
N GLU A 116 -3.26 -11.94 7.91
CA GLU A 116 -2.98 -12.08 9.34
C GLU A 116 -3.53 -13.40 9.90
N ASN A 117 -4.75 -13.80 9.51
CA ASN A 117 -5.36 -15.06 9.94
C ASN A 117 -4.63 -16.28 9.38
N PHE A 118 -4.26 -16.25 8.09
CA PHE A 118 -3.41 -17.26 7.45
C PHE A 118 -2.11 -17.45 8.24
N ASN A 119 -1.40 -16.36 8.55
CA ASN A 119 -0.16 -16.42 9.33
C ASN A 119 -0.39 -16.99 10.73
N LYS A 120 -1.43 -16.55 11.45
CA LYS A 120 -1.77 -17.06 12.79
C LYS A 120 -2.02 -18.57 12.78
N ASN A 121 -2.77 -19.08 11.79
CA ASN A 121 -3.12 -20.50 11.70
C ASN A 121 -1.91 -21.37 11.34
N LEU A 122 -1.13 -20.93 10.36
CA LEU A 122 0.02 -21.69 9.86
C LEU A 122 1.11 -21.80 10.95
N LEU A 123 1.37 -20.69 11.65
CA LEU A 123 2.43 -20.59 12.66
C LEU A 123 2.03 -21.09 14.05
N ALA A 124 0.80 -21.56 14.24
CA ALA A 124 0.44 -22.34 15.43
C ALA A 124 1.35 -23.58 15.59
N SER A 125 1.91 -24.07 14.47
CA SER A 125 3.03 -25.02 14.46
C SER A 125 4.38 -24.29 14.40
N ASN A 126 5.17 -24.35 15.46
CA ASN A 126 6.41 -23.59 15.63
C ASN A 126 7.60 -24.03 14.75
N GLU A 127 7.41 -25.00 13.84
CA GLU A 127 8.50 -25.71 13.15
C GLU A 127 8.46 -25.61 11.62
N ILE A 128 7.67 -24.70 11.05
CA ILE A 128 7.56 -24.54 9.60
C ILE A 128 8.84 -23.96 8.98
N SER A 129 9.31 -24.60 7.91
CA SER A 129 10.41 -24.14 7.07
C SER A 129 9.96 -23.07 6.05
N ILE A 130 10.90 -22.32 5.47
CA ILE A 130 10.59 -21.28 4.46
C ILE A 130 9.88 -21.90 3.24
N GLN A 131 10.34 -23.08 2.82
CA GLN A 131 9.77 -23.80 1.68
C GLN A 131 8.33 -24.24 1.93
N GLU A 132 8.03 -24.70 3.15
CA GLU A 132 6.67 -25.02 3.56
C GLU A 132 5.79 -23.77 3.64
N TYR A 133 6.32 -22.66 4.19
CA TYR A 133 5.60 -21.39 4.22
C TYR A 133 5.25 -20.89 2.81
N GLU A 134 6.21 -20.89 1.88
CA GLU A 134 6.00 -20.45 0.49
C GLU A 134 5.01 -21.35 -0.26
N LYS A 135 5.01 -22.65 0.04
CA LYS A 135 4.03 -23.61 -0.51
C LYS A 135 2.62 -23.33 -0.01
N GLU A 136 2.43 -23.16 1.29
CA GLU A 136 1.12 -22.86 1.88
C GLU A 136 0.64 -21.46 1.50
N PHE A 137 1.55 -20.48 1.43
CA PHE A 137 1.27 -19.15 0.91
C PHE A 137 0.79 -19.21 -0.54
N SER A 138 1.43 -20.00 -1.41
CA SER A 138 1.02 -20.13 -2.81
C SER A 138 -0.40 -20.70 -2.95
N LYS A 139 -0.78 -21.63 -2.07
CA LYS A 139 -2.14 -22.17 -2.00
C LYS A 139 -3.13 -21.11 -1.56
N TRP A 140 -2.89 -20.46 -0.41
CA TRP A 140 -3.73 -19.39 0.11
C TRP A 140 -3.87 -18.23 -0.90
N LYS A 141 -2.76 -17.80 -1.50
CA LYS A 141 -2.72 -16.78 -2.57
C LYS A 141 -3.65 -17.13 -3.72
N SER A 142 -3.63 -18.38 -4.19
CA SER A 142 -4.49 -18.80 -5.30
C SER A 142 -5.98 -18.74 -4.92
N GLU A 143 -6.32 -19.12 -3.69
CA GLU A 143 -7.69 -19.06 -3.18
C GLU A 143 -8.17 -17.61 -2.99
N GLU A 144 -7.29 -16.74 -2.47
CA GLU A 144 -7.61 -15.34 -2.22
C GLU A 144 -7.74 -14.53 -3.51
N CYS A 145 -6.80 -14.68 -4.46
CA CYS A 145 -6.87 -14.05 -5.78
C CYS A 145 -8.12 -14.48 -6.56
N ALA A 146 -8.64 -15.70 -6.37
CA ALA A 146 -9.85 -16.15 -7.05
C ALA A 146 -11.12 -15.39 -6.62
N LYS A 147 -11.10 -14.70 -5.47
CA LYS A 147 -12.22 -13.88 -4.99
C LYS A 147 -12.32 -12.53 -5.72
N PHE A 148 -11.24 -12.07 -6.37
CA PHE A 148 -11.14 -10.74 -6.96
C PHE A 148 -10.45 -10.79 -8.33
N GLU A 149 -11.17 -10.45 -9.41
CA GLU A 149 -10.70 -10.61 -10.81
C GLU A 149 -9.35 -9.93 -11.13
N ASN A 150 -8.99 -8.90 -10.38
CA ASN A 150 -7.94 -7.95 -10.72
C ASN A 150 -6.85 -7.83 -9.64
N LEU A 151 -6.78 -8.81 -8.74
CA LEU A 151 -5.89 -8.82 -7.60
C LEU A 151 -4.74 -9.79 -7.80
N THR A 152 -3.51 -9.33 -7.60
CA THR A 152 -2.34 -10.18 -7.45
C THR A 152 -1.75 -9.96 -6.05
N LEU A 153 -1.37 -11.07 -5.42
CA LEU A 153 -0.70 -11.06 -4.13
C LEU A 153 0.73 -11.56 -4.26
N ASP A 154 1.64 -11.01 -3.48
CA ASP A 154 3.02 -11.46 -3.48
C ASP A 154 3.68 -11.27 -2.11
N ILE A 155 4.79 -11.97 -1.88
CA ILE A 155 5.64 -11.75 -0.71
C ILE A 155 7.09 -11.55 -1.13
N HIS A 156 7.78 -10.69 -0.38
CA HIS A 156 9.21 -10.49 -0.55
C HIS A 156 9.93 -10.58 0.80
N TRP A 157 10.85 -11.54 0.94
CA TRP A 157 11.64 -11.70 2.16
C TRP A 157 12.70 -10.60 2.26
N LEU A 158 12.62 -9.80 3.32
CA LEU A 158 13.58 -8.74 3.65
C LEU A 158 14.84 -9.27 4.31
N ARG A 159 14.72 -10.39 5.02
CA ARG A 159 15.83 -11.08 5.68
C ARG A 159 15.53 -12.57 5.65
N LEU A 160 16.51 -13.36 5.24
CA LEU A 160 16.45 -14.81 5.22
C LEU A 160 17.43 -15.37 6.26
N THR A 161 16.89 -16.11 7.21
CA THR A 161 17.59 -16.85 8.26
C THR A 161 16.98 -18.24 8.38
N GLU A 162 17.68 -19.18 9.04
CA GLU A 162 17.30 -20.61 9.08
C GLU A 162 15.89 -20.88 9.62
N LYS A 163 15.39 -20.03 10.51
CA LYS A 163 14.04 -20.16 11.06
C LYS A 163 13.16 -19.09 10.44
N VAL A 164 12.02 -19.53 9.90
CA VAL A 164 10.95 -18.66 9.40
C VAL A 164 10.74 -17.54 10.42
N ILE A 165 10.62 -17.87 11.72
CA ILE A 165 10.36 -16.96 12.85
C ILE A 165 11.25 -15.70 13.01
N ASN A 166 12.39 -15.66 12.34
CA ASN A 166 13.34 -14.55 12.46
C ASN A 166 13.38 -13.68 11.20
N ASN A 167 12.56 -14.01 10.20
CA ASN A 167 12.51 -13.32 8.93
C ASN A 167 11.53 -12.16 8.98
N TRP A 168 11.65 -11.27 8.01
CA TRP A 168 10.71 -10.18 7.79
C TRP A 168 10.30 -10.26 6.33
N LEU A 169 9.06 -9.88 6.02
CA LEU A 169 8.62 -9.84 4.63
C LEU A 169 7.79 -8.58 4.35
N PHE A 170 7.75 -8.20 3.09
CA PHE A 170 6.67 -7.36 2.58
C PHE A 170 5.61 -8.27 1.98
N PHE A 171 4.38 -8.07 2.42
CA PHE A 171 3.20 -8.59 1.75
C PHE A 171 2.70 -7.51 0.78
N ARG A 172 2.53 -7.88 -0.49
CA ARG A 172 2.12 -6.98 -1.56
C ARG A 172 0.70 -7.30 -1.99
N ILE A 173 -0.12 -6.27 -2.06
CA ILE A 173 -1.45 -6.29 -2.65
C ILE A 173 -1.40 -5.41 -3.90
N ILE A 174 -1.60 -6.01 -5.07
CA ILE A 174 -1.42 -5.35 -6.37
C ILE A 174 -2.73 -5.43 -7.14
N PHE A 175 -3.30 -4.29 -7.51
CA PHE A 175 -4.50 -4.20 -8.35
C PHE A 175 -4.15 -3.63 -9.72
N LEU A 176 -4.35 -4.40 -10.80
CA LEU A 176 -4.16 -3.98 -12.20
C LEU A 176 -2.87 -3.19 -12.53
N ASP A 177 -1.83 -3.27 -11.69
CA ASP A 177 -0.66 -2.37 -11.71
C ASP A 177 -1.04 -0.87 -11.62
N GLU A 178 -2.23 -0.57 -11.08
CA GLU A 178 -2.74 0.77 -10.80
C GLU A 178 -2.52 1.15 -9.33
N PHE A 179 -2.56 0.15 -8.44
CA PHE A 179 -2.48 0.35 -7.01
C PHE A 179 -1.62 -0.77 -6.40
N LEU A 180 -0.51 -0.36 -5.80
CA LEU A 180 0.36 -1.23 -5.02
C LEU A 180 0.25 -0.82 -3.56
N LEU A 181 -0.01 -1.79 -2.70
CA LEU A 181 0.09 -1.64 -1.26
C LEU A 181 1.07 -2.69 -0.74
N GLU A 182 2.15 -2.22 -0.14
CA GLU A 182 3.14 -3.03 0.55
C GLU A 182 2.95 -2.88 2.07
N ILE A 183 2.81 -4.01 2.72
CA ILE A 183 2.64 -4.12 4.16
C ILE A 183 3.87 -4.85 4.69
N LYS A 184 4.70 -4.13 5.44
CA LYS A 184 5.80 -4.77 6.16
C LYS A 184 5.19 -5.60 7.27
N SER A 185 5.31 -6.89 7.12
CA SER A 185 4.93 -7.84 8.14
C SER A 185 6.20 -8.46 8.68
N LYS A 186 6.43 -8.32 9.99
CA LYS A 186 7.13 -9.41 10.66
C LYS A 186 6.14 -10.56 10.63
N PRO A 187 6.51 -11.72 10.12
CA PRO A 187 5.62 -12.84 10.31
C PRO A 187 5.56 -13.29 11.79
N PHE A 188 6.17 -12.58 12.77
CA PHE A 188 6.49 -13.18 14.07
C PHE A 188 6.49 -12.35 15.36
N VAL A 189 6.25 -13.13 16.41
CA VAL A 189 6.41 -12.94 17.86
C VAL A 189 7.87 -13.09 18.28
N ASP A 190 8.38 -12.15 19.08
CA ASP A 190 9.59 -12.33 19.87
C ASP A 190 9.22 -13.11 21.15
N LYS A 191 9.68 -14.37 21.26
CA LYS A 191 9.40 -15.25 22.41
C LYS A 191 10.04 -14.78 23.73
N THR A 192 10.75 -13.65 23.75
CA THR A 192 11.34 -13.10 24.97
C THR A 192 10.36 -12.27 25.81
N LYS A 193 9.16 -11.94 25.32
CA LYS A 193 8.13 -11.22 26.08
C LYS A 193 6.77 -11.90 25.89
N GLN A 194 6.18 -12.35 27.00
CA GLN A 194 4.91 -13.08 27.05
C GLN A 194 3.67 -12.19 26.94
N ASP A 195 3.82 -10.90 26.63
CA ASP A 195 2.69 -9.99 26.51
C ASP A 195 2.49 -9.53 25.08
N TYR A 196 1.25 -9.64 24.63
CA TYR A 196 0.76 -9.12 23.36
C TYR A 196 1.01 -7.63 23.32
N VAL A 197 1.61 -7.19 22.22
CA VAL A 197 1.81 -5.78 21.93
C VAL A 197 1.42 -5.65 20.47
N SER A 198 0.23 -5.11 20.22
CA SER A 198 -0.19 -4.65 18.91
C SER A 198 0.85 -3.67 18.33
N MET A 199 0.87 -3.45 17.02
CA MET A 199 1.83 -2.51 16.39
C MET A 199 1.78 -1.09 17.00
N ASP A 200 0.66 -0.74 17.63
CA ASP A 200 0.48 0.51 18.39
C ASP A 200 1.20 0.49 19.75
N GLU A 201 1.21 -0.63 20.46
CA GLU A 201 1.83 -0.72 21.79
C GLU A 201 3.38 -0.80 21.71
N TYR A 202 3.99 -1.26 20.60
CA TYR A 202 5.46 -1.42 20.49
C TYR A 202 6.19 -0.10 20.27
N LEU A 203 5.54 0.88 19.63
CA LEU A 203 6.13 2.18 19.31
C LEU A 203 6.25 3.12 20.53
N ASP A 204 5.54 2.84 21.62
CA ASP A 204 5.63 3.59 22.88
C ASP A 204 6.71 3.04 23.84
N PHE A 205 7.35 1.91 23.50
CA PHE A 205 8.41 1.28 24.31
C PHE A 205 9.85 1.59 23.86
N VAL A 206 10.04 2.32 22.74
CA VAL A 206 11.36 2.70 22.20
C VAL A 206 11.63 4.19 22.42
#